data_AF-A0A436RSD8-F1
#
_entry.id   AF-A0A436RSD8-F1
#
_cell.length_a   1.000
_cell.length_b   1.000
_cell.length_c   1.000
_cell.angle_alpha   90.00
_cell.angle_beta   90.00
_cell.angle_gamma   90.00
#
_symmetry.space_group_name_H-M   'P 1'
#
loop_
_entity.id
_entity.type
_entity.pdbx_description
1 polymer ?
#
loop_
_entity_poly.entity_id
_entity_poly.type
_entity_poly.pdbx_seq_one_letter_code
_entity_poly.pdbx_strand_id
1 'polypeptide(L)'
;MFFSIATTHRPATDLGFLLHKHPDRLHEAELSFGKAWLFYPEASDERCEAALLLDVDPIGLVRGKGQADGLLDQYVNDRPYAASSFLSVALNKMLRTAMTGISKERQQLADTDLPLEAVVAPLPLRGGEALVRQLFEPLGWTVDLTPIEAAGASNGGLRYGHLKLSGLGRLSHLLNHLYVLIPVMDDAKHYWVGDDEVDKLLSRGAGWLEHHPAKELIARRYLRNRSVLARAALARLVPEATASEAPAETRRSPEE
;
A
#
# COMPACT_ATOMS: atom_id res chain seq x y z
N MET A 1 -14.60 4.53 -2.67
CA MET A 1 -13.77 3.36 -2.27
C MET A 1 -13.47 3.41 -0.78
N PHE A 2 -13.15 2.27 -0.16
CA PHE A 2 -13.06 2.10 1.30
C PHE A 2 -11.76 1.38 1.73
N PHE A 3 -11.14 1.90 2.79
CA PHE A 3 -10.10 1.23 3.57
C PHE A 3 -10.46 1.36 5.04
N SER A 4 -10.26 0.32 5.84
CA SER A 4 -10.22 0.46 7.29
C SER A 4 -9.05 -0.30 7.90
N ILE A 5 -8.66 0.15 9.09
CA ILE A 5 -7.65 -0.50 9.91
C ILE A 5 -8.11 -0.50 11.36
N ALA A 6 -8.02 -1.65 11.99
CA ALA A 6 -8.43 -1.88 13.35
C ALA A 6 -7.32 -2.57 14.16
N THR A 7 -7.40 -2.40 15.48
CA THR A 7 -6.59 -3.14 16.44
C THR A 7 -7.40 -3.51 17.67
N THR A 8 -6.97 -4.58 18.33
CA THR A 8 -7.46 -5.03 19.63
C THR A 8 -6.37 -4.95 20.71
N HIS A 9 -5.28 -4.20 20.44
CA HIS A 9 -4.34 -3.76 21.48
C HIS A 9 -5.12 -3.05 22.61
N ARG A 10 -4.62 -3.04 23.84
CA ARG A 10 -5.31 -2.39 24.97
C ARG A 10 -4.44 -1.30 25.60
N PRO A 11 -4.90 -0.03 25.62
CA PRO A 11 -6.19 0.44 25.10
C PRO A 11 -6.18 0.55 23.57
N ALA A 12 -7.25 0.09 22.89
CA ALA A 12 -7.27 0.08 21.42
C ALA A 12 -7.35 1.50 20.83
N THR A 13 -7.91 2.44 21.60
CA THR A 13 -7.98 3.87 21.27
C THR A 13 -6.61 4.52 21.03
N ASP A 14 -5.51 3.89 21.47
CA ASP A 14 -4.16 4.36 21.15
C ASP A 14 -3.88 4.37 19.63
N LEU A 15 -4.67 3.65 18.84
CA LEU A 15 -4.68 3.74 17.38
C LEU A 15 -4.84 5.20 16.87
N GLY A 16 -5.56 6.05 17.60
CA GLY A 16 -5.69 7.47 17.30
C GLY A 16 -4.36 8.23 17.34
N PHE A 17 -3.53 7.95 18.35
CA PHE A 17 -2.18 8.53 18.48
C PHE A 17 -1.22 7.98 17.42
N LEU A 18 -1.36 6.71 17.07
CA LEU A 18 -0.53 6.08 16.03
C LEU A 18 -0.84 6.64 14.63
N LEU A 19 -2.13 6.91 14.34
CA LEU A 19 -2.59 7.49 13.07
C LEU A 19 -2.50 9.03 13.03
N HIS A 20 -2.24 9.69 14.16
CA HIS A 20 -2.33 11.14 14.34
C HIS A 20 -3.71 11.67 13.94
N LYS A 21 -4.75 10.98 14.38
CA LYS A 21 -6.17 11.27 14.10
C LYS A 21 -6.97 10.99 15.37
N HIS A 22 -7.51 12.05 15.96
CA HIS A 22 -8.34 11.90 17.16
C HIS A 22 -9.65 11.16 16.82
N PRO A 23 -10.06 10.13 17.58
CA PRO A 23 -11.27 9.35 17.29
C PRO A 23 -12.57 10.17 17.22
N ASP A 24 -12.74 11.13 18.14
CA ASP A 24 -13.94 11.99 18.18
C ASP A 24 -14.01 13.09 17.10
N ARG A 25 -13.14 13.04 16.09
CA ARG A 25 -13.10 14.04 15.01
C ARG A 25 -13.23 13.36 13.66
N LEU A 26 -14.02 13.99 12.79
CA LEU A 26 -13.99 13.73 11.36
C LEU A 26 -12.79 14.48 10.77
N HIS A 27 -11.95 13.77 10.01
CA HIS A 27 -10.77 14.32 9.36
C HIS A 27 -10.98 14.31 7.85
N GLU A 28 -10.81 15.46 7.20
CA GLU A 28 -10.98 15.59 5.76
C GLU A 28 -9.69 16.07 5.07
N ALA A 29 -9.51 15.68 3.81
CA ALA A 29 -8.49 16.27 2.96
C ALA A 29 -8.94 16.34 1.50
N GLU A 30 -8.66 17.49 0.87
CA GLU A 30 -8.81 17.65 -0.57
C GLU A 30 -7.71 16.87 -1.33
N LEU A 31 -8.12 16.19 -2.39
CA LEU A 31 -7.30 15.47 -3.35
C LEU A 31 -7.51 16.10 -4.73
N SER A 32 -6.57 15.88 -5.66
CA SER A 32 -6.70 16.41 -7.02
C SER A 32 -7.85 15.79 -7.83
N PHE A 33 -8.48 14.75 -7.30
CA PHE A 33 -9.54 13.96 -7.93
C PHE A 33 -10.77 13.79 -7.01
N GLY A 34 -10.90 14.58 -5.94
CA GLY A 34 -12.02 14.49 -5.01
C GLY A 34 -11.58 14.71 -3.55
N LYS A 35 -12.22 14.02 -2.61
CA LYS A 35 -11.98 14.15 -1.17
C LYS A 35 -11.68 12.82 -0.51
N ALA A 36 -10.96 12.89 0.61
CA ALA A 36 -10.77 11.79 1.54
C ALA A 36 -11.33 12.16 2.91
N TRP A 37 -12.02 11.20 3.53
CA TRP A 37 -12.62 11.30 4.86
C TRP A 37 -12.07 10.19 5.73
N LEU A 38 -11.56 10.53 6.91
CA LEU A 38 -11.15 9.58 7.92
C LEU A 38 -11.95 9.78 9.20
N PHE A 39 -12.58 8.72 9.68
CA PHE A 39 -13.38 8.70 10.89
C PHE A 39 -13.25 7.34 11.60
N TYR A 40 -13.77 7.24 12.81
CA TYR A 40 -13.67 6.05 13.64
C TYR A 40 -15.06 5.43 13.86
N PRO A 41 -15.45 4.40 13.09
CA PRO A 41 -16.71 3.70 13.32
C PRO A 41 -16.77 3.00 14.68
N GLU A 42 -15.61 2.66 15.25
CA GLU A 42 -15.51 2.07 16.59
C GLU A 42 -14.27 2.62 17.32
N ALA A 43 -14.44 3.04 18.57
CA ALA A 43 -13.36 3.50 19.45
C ALA A 43 -13.68 3.13 20.90
N SER A 44 -13.42 1.86 21.24
CA SER A 44 -13.49 1.34 22.60
C SER A 44 -12.10 0.93 23.10
N ASP A 45 -11.98 0.59 24.38
CA ASP A 45 -10.72 0.07 24.92
C ASP A 45 -10.40 -1.33 24.37
N GLU A 46 -11.43 -2.10 23.99
CA GLU A 46 -11.35 -3.45 23.42
C GLU A 46 -10.95 -3.47 21.95
N ARG A 47 -11.50 -2.54 21.16
CA ARG A 47 -11.33 -2.47 19.71
C ARG A 47 -11.48 -1.04 19.24
N CYS A 48 -10.55 -0.62 18.38
CA CYS A 48 -10.62 0.66 17.70
C CYS A 48 -10.39 0.43 16.22
N GLU A 49 -11.24 1.04 15.38
CA GLU A 49 -11.18 0.97 13.93
C GLU A 49 -11.22 2.38 13.35
N ALA A 50 -10.28 2.68 12.47
CA ALA A 50 -10.27 3.88 11.65
C ALA A 50 -10.65 3.51 10.20
N ALA A 51 -11.60 4.22 9.62
CA ALA A 51 -12.04 4.06 8.25
C ALA A 51 -11.65 5.29 7.42
N LEU A 52 -11.07 5.05 6.24
CA LEU A 52 -10.76 6.01 5.20
C LEU A 52 -11.69 5.78 4.01
N LEU A 53 -12.56 6.75 3.76
CA LEU A 53 -13.47 6.79 2.62
C LEU A 53 -12.95 7.81 1.60
N LEU A 54 -12.87 7.41 0.34
CA LEU A 54 -12.56 8.31 -0.76
C LEU A 54 -13.82 8.57 -1.57
N ASP A 55 -14.10 9.85 -1.75
CA ASP A 55 -15.16 10.42 -2.57
C ASP A 55 -14.52 11.05 -3.80
N VAL A 56 -14.46 10.29 -4.90
CA VAL A 56 -13.78 10.70 -6.14
C VAL A 56 -14.78 11.41 -7.04
N ASP A 57 -14.40 12.57 -7.57
CA ASP A 57 -15.19 13.30 -8.57
C ASP A 57 -14.95 12.69 -9.97
N PRO A 58 -15.90 11.91 -10.51
CA PRO A 58 -15.74 11.29 -11.83
C PRO A 58 -15.66 12.34 -12.95
N ILE A 59 -16.34 13.49 -12.80
CA ILE A 59 -16.38 14.54 -13.82
C ILE A 59 -15.06 15.31 -13.83
N GLY A 60 -14.57 15.68 -12.66
CA GLY A 60 -13.26 16.32 -12.48
C GLY A 60 -12.12 15.46 -13.02
N LEU A 61 -12.21 14.14 -12.87
CA LEU A 61 -11.20 13.21 -13.35
C LEU A 61 -11.06 13.20 -14.88
N VAL A 62 -12.16 13.41 -15.62
CA VAL A 62 -12.13 13.47 -17.09
C VAL A 62 -11.64 14.81 -17.61
N ARG A 63 -12.02 15.91 -16.94
CA ARG A 63 -11.67 17.27 -17.39
C ARG A 63 -10.17 17.60 -17.20
N GLY A 64 -9.46 16.84 -16.37
CA GLY A 64 -8.02 17.00 -16.13
C GLY A 64 -7.16 15.96 -16.87
N LYS A 65 -6.46 16.37 -17.95
CA LYS A 65 -5.29 15.69 -18.55
C LYS A 65 -5.34 14.14 -18.73
N GLY A 66 -6.52 13.54 -18.88
CA GLY A 66 -6.64 12.09 -19.13
C GLY A 66 -6.66 11.77 -20.62
N GLN A 67 -5.64 11.06 -21.13
CA GLN A 67 -5.80 10.26 -22.34
C GLN A 67 -6.49 8.94 -21.96
N ALA A 68 -7.66 8.69 -22.54
CA ALA A 68 -8.28 7.38 -22.55
C ALA A 68 -8.69 7.01 -23.97
N ASP A 69 -8.70 5.72 -24.28
CA ASP A 69 -9.23 5.18 -25.52
C ASP A 69 -10.76 5.30 -25.51
N GLY A 70 -11.29 6.24 -26.30
CA GLY A 70 -12.73 6.44 -26.51
C GLY A 70 -13.41 7.47 -25.57
N LEU A 71 -14.43 8.15 -26.09
CA LEU A 71 -15.19 9.19 -25.37
C LEU A 71 -16.06 8.64 -24.22
N LEU A 72 -16.51 7.37 -24.27
CA LEU A 72 -17.43 6.81 -23.27
C LEU A 72 -16.71 6.24 -22.04
N ASP A 73 -15.57 5.55 -22.24
CA ASP A 73 -14.75 4.96 -21.17
C ASP A 73 -14.16 6.02 -20.21
N GLN A 74 -14.14 7.29 -20.63
CA GLN A 74 -13.76 8.42 -19.79
C GLN A 74 -14.80 8.69 -18.70
N TYR A 75 -16.09 8.67 -19.05
CA TYR A 75 -17.17 9.06 -18.13
C TYR A 75 -17.75 7.88 -17.34
N VAL A 76 -17.70 6.66 -17.89
CA VAL A 76 -18.21 5.45 -17.22
C VAL A 76 -17.07 4.46 -17.05
N ASN A 77 -16.48 4.44 -15.86
CA ASN A 77 -15.44 3.49 -15.47
C ASN A 77 -15.47 3.23 -13.96
N ASP A 78 -14.67 2.25 -13.55
CA ASP A 78 -14.55 1.79 -12.17
C ASP A 78 -13.64 2.65 -11.28
N ARG A 79 -12.90 3.60 -11.85
CA ARG A 79 -11.87 4.38 -11.14
C ARG A 79 -12.36 5.12 -9.90
N PRO A 80 -13.57 5.72 -9.88
CA PRO A 80 -14.10 6.38 -8.68
C PRO A 80 -14.39 5.41 -7.54
N TYR A 81 -14.58 4.13 -7.85
CA TYR A 81 -15.13 3.14 -6.94
C TYR A 81 -14.10 2.12 -6.49
N ALA A 82 -13.15 1.74 -7.34
CA ALA A 82 -12.13 0.74 -7.06
C ALA A 82 -10.99 1.28 -6.18
N ALA A 83 -10.53 0.47 -5.23
CA ALA A 83 -9.33 0.68 -4.43
C ALA A 83 -8.07 0.52 -5.31
N SER A 84 -7.81 1.56 -6.10
CA SER A 84 -6.70 1.67 -7.05
C SER A 84 -5.55 2.49 -6.44
N SER A 85 -4.64 2.96 -7.30
CA SER A 85 -3.59 3.91 -6.89
C SER A 85 -4.11 5.19 -6.23
N PHE A 86 -5.38 5.57 -6.42
CA PHE A 86 -5.99 6.68 -5.68
C PHE A 86 -6.02 6.43 -4.17
N LEU A 87 -6.24 5.19 -3.73
CA LEU A 87 -6.18 4.85 -2.31
C LEU A 87 -4.76 5.02 -1.77
N SER A 88 -3.72 4.61 -2.51
CA SER A 88 -2.32 4.88 -2.13
C SER A 88 -2.03 6.38 -1.98
N VAL A 89 -2.54 7.21 -2.88
CA VAL A 89 -2.41 8.68 -2.78
C VAL A 89 -3.10 9.21 -1.52
N ALA A 90 -4.31 8.74 -1.22
CA ALA A 90 -5.03 9.15 -0.02
C ALA A 90 -4.37 8.67 1.28
N LEU A 91 -3.85 7.43 1.33
CA LEU A 91 -3.05 6.95 2.46
C LEU A 91 -1.85 7.88 2.72
N ASN A 92 -1.11 8.23 1.68
CA ASN A 92 0.04 9.13 1.81
C ASN A 92 -0.37 10.59 2.13
N LYS A 93 -1.60 11.01 1.82
CA LYS A 93 -2.11 12.33 2.21
C LYS A 93 -2.57 12.35 3.67
N MET A 94 -3.32 11.34 4.09
CA MET A 94 -4.00 11.29 5.40
C MET A 94 -3.13 10.72 6.52
N LEU A 95 -2.30 9.72 6.21
CA LEU A 95 -1.60 8.87 7.17
C LEU A 95 -0.07 8.88 7.02
N ARG A 96 0.48 9.91 6.37
CA ARG A 96 1.92 10.04 6.07
C ARG A 96 2.82 9.79 7.29
N THR A 97 2.49 10.41 8.42
CA THR A 97 3.29 10.33 9.66
C THR A 97 3.24 8.93 10.27
N ALA A 98 2.09 8.27 10.23
CA ALA A 98 1.96 6.89 10.67
C ALA A 98 2.78 5.94 9.78
N MET A 99 2.79 6.17 8.47
CA MET A 99 3.61 5.40 7.53
C MET A 99 5.12 5.56 7.75
N THR A 100 5.58 6.63 8.39
CA THR A 100 7.01 6.77 8.78
C THR A 100 7.32 6.12 10.12
N GLY A 101 6.34 5.50 10.80
CA GLY A 101 6.53 4.88 12.11
C GLY A 101 6.69 5.87 13.28
N ILE A 102 6.31 7.14 13.08
CA ILE A 102 6.47 8.17 14.10
C ILE A 102 5.15 8.35 14.84
N SER A 103 5.16 8.25 16.16
CA SER A 103 4.07 8.70 17.03
C SER A 103 4.62 9.45 18.24
N LYS A 104 4.42 10.77 18.27
CA LYS A 104 5.01 11.64 19.30
C LYS A 104 4.62 11.24 20.72
N GLU A 105 3.40 10.74 20.88
CA GLU A 105 2.81 10.44 22.18
C GLU A 105 2.86 8.94 22.53
N ARG A 106 3.13 8.08 21.53
CA ARG A 106 3.11 6.61 21.64
C ARG A 106 4.24 5.95 20.83
N GLN A 107 5.45 6.50 20.88
CA GLN A 107 6.56 6.00 20.04
C GLN A 107 6.91 4.54 20.35
N GLN A 108 6.98 4.18 21.64
CA GLN A 108 7.23 2.79 22.05
C GLN A 108 6.21 1.83 21.45
N LEU A 109 4.93 2.22 21.40
CA LEU A 109 3.88 1.41 20.79
C LEU A 109 4.03 1.34 19.26
N ALA A 110 4.37 2.45 18.62
CA ALA A 110 4.61 2.51 17.17
C ALA A 110 5.76 1.60 16.71
N ASP A 111 6.73 1.33 17.60
CA ASP A 111 7.88 0.46 17.36
C ASP A 111 7.60 -1.02 17.64
N THR A 112 6.41 -1.37 18.15
CA THR A 112 6.01 -2.75 18.49
C THR A 112 5.06 -3.36 17.46
N ASP A 113 5.00 -4.70 17.46
CA ASP A 113 4.01 -5.42 16.67
C ASP A 113 2.65 -5.41 17.37
N LEU A 114 1.61 -5.03 16.62
CA LEU A 114 0.24 -4.91 17.09
C LEU A 114 -0.65 -5.95 16.40
N PRO A 115 -1.69 -6.45 17.08
CA PRO A 115 -2.74 -7.21 16.41
C PRO A 115 -3.51 -6.25 15.51
N LEU A 116 -3.29 -6.35 14.20
CA LEU A 116 -3.87 -5.46 13.21
C LEU A 116 -4.81 -6.24 12.29
N GLU A 117 -5.92 -5.59 11.97
CA GLU A 117 -6.84 -6.01 10.92
C GLU A 117 -7.00 -4.86 9.93
N ALA A 118 -6.86 -5.11 8.64
CA ALA A 118 -7.11 -4.12 7.60
C ALA A 118 -8.09 -4.64 6.57
N VAL A 119 -9.01 -3.79 6.13
CA VAL A 119 -10.00 -4.11 5.10
C VAL A 119 -9.85 -3.14 3.93
N VAL A 120 -9.82 -3.66 2.71
CA VAL A 120 -9.79 -2.86 1.48
C VAL A 120 -10.88 -3.35 0.53
N ALA A 121 -11.77 -2.44 0.11
CA ALA A 121 -12.86 -2.77 -0.79
C ALA A 121 -13.35 -1.55 -1.60
N PRO A 122 -13.84 -1.77 -2.83
CA PRO A 122 -13.63 -2.92 -3.72
C PRO A 122 -12.18 -2.97 -4.24
N LEU A 123 -11.47 -4.06 -4.03
CA LEU A 123 -10.10 -4.24 -4.53
C LEU A 123 -10.12 -4.91 -5.92
N PRO A 124 -9.48 -4.33 -6.95
CA PRO A 124 -9.27 -5.02 -8.23
C PRO A 124 -8.40 -6.27 -8.05
N LEU A 125 -8.85 -7.40 -8.57
CA LEU A 125 -8.14 -8.69 -8.50
C LEU A 125 -7.49 -9.04 -9.84
N ARG A 126 -6.75 -8.09 -10.45
CA ARG A 126 -6.07 -8.32 -11.73
C ARG A 126 -4.86 -9.23 -11.52
N GLY A 127 -5.08 -10.54 -11.63
CA GLY A 127 -4.11 -11.59 -11.29
C GLY A 127 -4.67 -12.66 -10.36
N GLY A 128 -5.92 -12.51 -9.90
CA GLY A 128 -6.62 -13.47 -9.08
C GLY A 128 -6.13 -13.54 -7.63
N GLU A 129 -6.77 -14.41 -6.86
CA GLU A 129 -6.47 -14.60 -5.43
C GLU A 129 -5.03 -15.06 -5.17
N ALA A 130 -4.48 -15.94 -6.03
CA ALA A 130 -3.13 -16.46 -5.87
C ALA A 130 -2.08 -15.34 -5.85
N LEU A 131 -2.28 -14.29 -6.65
CA LEU A 131 -1.40 -13.12 -6.61
C LEU A 131 -1.50 -12.38 -5.27
N VAL A 132 -2.71 -12.15 -4.76
CA VAL A 132 -2.90 -11.44 -3.47
C VAL A 132 -2.18 -12.18 -2.35
N ARG A 133 -2.32 -13.51 -2.30
CA ARG A 133 -1.61 -14.36 -1.34
C ARG A 133 -0.09 -14.26 -1.50
N GLN A 134 0.41 -14.39 -2.73
CA GLN A 134 1.83 -14.24 -3.04
C GLN A 134 2.42 -12.88 -2.60
N LEU A 135 1.61 -11.82 -2.55
CA LEU A 135 2.06 -10.48 -2.17
C LEU A 135 2.02 -10.22 -0.66
N PHE A 136 1.07 -10.79 0.09
CA PHE A 136 0.86 -10.45 1.50
C PHE A 136 1.27 -11.54 2.49
N GLU A 137 1.14 -12.83 2.13
CA GLU A 137 1.49 -13.92 3.05
C GLU A 137 2.99 -13.95 3.41
N PRO A 138 3.94 -13.70 2.49
CA PRO A 138 5.36 -13.60 2.84
C PRO A 138 5.70 -12.46 3.80
N LEU A 139 4.81 -11.47 3.94
CA LEU A 139 4.94 -10.34 4.86
C LEU A 139 4.31 -10.60 6.24
N GLY A 140 3.82 -11.82 6.47
CA GLY A 140 3.23 -12.25 7.75
C GLY A 140 1.75 -11.96 7.90
N TRP A 141 1.05 -11.56 6.82
CA TRP A 141 -0.39 -11.29 6.87
C TRP A 141 -1.21 -12.49 6.43
N THR A 142 -2.20 -12.84 7.24
CA THR A 142 -3.27 -13.76 6.83
C THR A 142 -4.18 -13.04 5.86
N VAL A 143 -4.41 -13.66 4.69
CA VAL A 143 -5.27 -13.13 3.62
C VAL A 143 -6.61 -13.85 3.63
N ASP A 144 -7.67 -13.09 3.86
CA ASP A 144 -9.05 -13.47 3.58
C ASP A 144 -9.59 -12.61 2.43
N LEU A 145 -10.17 -13.26 1.43
CA LEU A 145 -10.62 -12.62 0.21
C LEU A 145 -12.03 -13.08 -0.12
N THR A 146 -12.99 -12.17 0.01
CA THR A 146 -14.38 -12.43 -0.38
C THR A 146 -14.65 -11.76 -1.74
N PRO A 147 -14.95 -12.52 -2.80
CA PRO A 147 -15.21 -11.92 -4.10
C PRO A 147 -16.51 -11.10 -4.11
N ILE A 148 -16.55 -10.02 -4.90
CA ILE A 148 -17.76 -9.23 -5.11
C ILE A 148 -18.46 -9.77 -6.35
N GLU A 149 -19.67 -10.29 -6.16
CA GLU A 149 -20.48 -10.80 -7.26
C GLU A 149 -20.88 -9.67 -8.22
N ALA A 150 -20.61 -9.86 -9.50
CA ALA A 150 -21.07 -8.96 -10.54
C ALA A 150 -22.50 -9.36 -10.94
N ALA A 151 -23.46 -8.44 -10.75
CA ALA A 151 -24.84 -8.66 -11.17
C ALA A 151 -24.89 -8.98 -12.69
N GLY A 152 -25.37 -10.17 -13.03
CA GLY A 152 -25.55 -10.62 -14.42
C GLY A 152 -24.32 -11.20 -15.12
N ALA A 153 -23.22 -11.48 -14.40
CA ALA A 153 -22.02 -12.07 -15.01
C ALA A 153 -22.20 -13.58 -15.25
N SER A 154 -22.48 -13.97 -16.49
CA SER A 154 -22.57 -15.38 -16.90
C SER A 154 -21.21 -16.02 -17.22
N ASN A 155 -20.13 -15.24 -17.41
CA ASN A 155 -18.81 -15.76 -17.84
C ASN A 155 -17.60 -14.89 -17.41
N GLY A 156 -17.76 -13.97 -16.46
CA GLY A 156 -16.69 -13.04 -16.06
C GLY A 156 -16.06 -13.44 -14.73
N GLY A 157 -14.78 -13.86 -14.74
CA GLY A 157 -14.03 -14.17 -13.51
C GLY A 157 -14.03 -13.05 -12.47
N LEU A 158 -13.62 -13.38 -11.24
CA LEU A 158 -13.63 -12.47 -10.09
C LEU A 158 -12.82 -11.19 -10.38
N ARG A 159 -13.52 -10.07 -10.65
CA ARG A 159 -12.87 -8.78 -10.98
C ARG A 159 -12.53 -7.97 -9.75
N TYR A 160 -13.35 -8.08 -8.72
CA TYR A 160 -13.28 -7.30 -7.50
C TYR A 160 -13.50 -8.17 -6.29
N GLY A 161 -12.92 -7.78 -5.15
CA GLY A 161 -13.12 -8.46 -3.88
C GLY A 161 -12.99 -7.53 -2.68
N HIS A 162 -13.42 -8.04 -1.54
CA HIS A 162 -13.12 -7.53 -0.22
C HIS A 162 -11.85 -8.24 0.27
N LEU A 163 -10.76 -7.49 0.40
CA LEU A 163 -9.54 -7.98 1.01
C LEU A 163 -9.59 -7.68 2.50
N LYS A 164 -9.44 -8.72 3.32
CA LYS A 164 -9.15 -8.61 4.75
C LYS A 164 -7.76 -9.16 5.02
N LEU A 165 -6.93 -8.34 5.66
CA LEU A 165 -5.62 -8.72 6.17
C LEU A 165 -5.69 -8.78 7.68
N SER A 166 -5.07 -9.79 8.29
CA SER A 166 -4.98 -9.90 9.74
C SER A 166 -3.62 -10.47 10.15
N GLY A 167 -3.02 -9.94 11.21
CA GLY A 167 -1.72 -10.41 11.67
C GLY A 167 -1.13 -9.57 12.80
N LEU A 168 0.04 -9.98 13.27
CA LEU A 168 0.87 -9.20 14.19
C LEU A 168 1.93 -8.45 13.39
N GLY A 169 1.98 -7.13 13.54
CA GLY A 169 3.01 -6.33 12.88
C GLY A 169 2.93 -4.85 13.24
N ARG A 170 3.98 -4.11 12.89
CA ARG A 170 3.98 -2.64 13.02
C ARG A 170 2.95 -2.00 12.10
N LEU A 171 2.25 -0.99 12.63
CA LEU A 171 1.27 -0.21 11.86
C LEU A 171 1.87 0.42 10.61
N SER A 172 3.07 0.98 10.73
CA SER A 172 3.79 1.60 9.61
C SER A 172 4.07 0.59 8.48
N HIS A 173 4.44 -0.65 8.82
CA HIS A 173 4.70 -1.70 7.84
C HIS A 173 3.41 -2.03 7.08
N LEU A 174 2.30 -2.31 7.77
CA LEU A 174 1.03 -2.60 7.12
C LEU A 174 0.59 -1.48 6.16
N LEU A 175 0.67 -0.22 6.59
CA LEU A 175 0.31 0.91 5.74
C LEU A 175 1.24 1.06 4.52
N ASN A 176 2.55 0.82 4.67
CA ASN A 176 3.49 0.84 3.56
C ASN A 176 3.30 -0.35 2.60
N HIS A 177 3.01 -1.54 3.11
CA HIS A 177 2.66 -2.71 2.31
C HIS A 177 1.44 -2.41 1.44
N LEU A 178 0.34 -1.93 2.04
CA LEU A 178 -0.87 -1.54 1.31
C LEU A 178 -0.57 -0.45 0.27
N TYR A 179 0.18 0.59 0.65
CA TYR A 179 0.55 1.68 -0.26
C TYR A 179 1.26 1.17 -1.53
N VAL A 180 2.19 0.22 -1.39
CA VAL A 180 2.95 -0.35 -2.50
C VAL A 180 2.15 -1.40 -3.27
N LEU A 181 1.44 -2.30 -2.58
CA LEU A 181 0.85 -3.50 -3.17
C LEU A 181 -0.51 -3.27 -3.80
N ILE A 182 -1.29 -2.27 -3.37
CA ILE A 182 -2.57 -1.92 -4.03
C ILE A 182 -2.37 -1.61 -5.52
N PRO A 183 -1.43 -0.73 -5.93
CA PRO A 183 -1.14 -0.50 -7.34
C PRO A 183 -0.65 -1.74 -8.11
N VAL A 184 0.01 -2.69 -7.43
CA VAL A 184 0.50 -3.94 -8.03
C VAL A 184 -0.65 -4.89 -8.36
N MET A 185 -1.67 -4.94 -7.50
CA MET A 185 -2.88 -5.74 -7.72
C MET A 185 -3.80 -5.11 -8.77
N ASP A 186 -3.84 -3.78 -8.82
CA ASP A 186 -4.58 -3.04 -9.84
C ASP A 186 -3.92 -3.16 -11.23
N ASP A 187 -2.59 -3.10 -11.34
CA ASP A 187 -1.83 -3.17 -12.61
C ASP A 187 -2.28 -2.14 -13.67
N ALA A 188 -2.96 -1.08 -13.25
CA ALA A 188 -3.40 0.02 -14.13
C ALA A 188 -3.19 1.39 -13.47
N LYS A 189 -1.93 1.85 -13.41
CA LYS A 189 -1.66 3.26 -13.05
C LYS A 189 -2.16 4.20 -14.16
N HIS A 190 -3.08 5.09 -13.82
CA HIS A 190 -3.71 6.05 -14.74
C HIS A 190 -2.91 7.35 -14.96
N TYR A 191 -1.72 7.46 -14.36
CA TYR A 191 -0.81 8.60 -14.54
C TYR A 191 0.55 8.15 -15.09
N TRP A 192 1.34 9.11 -15.55
CA TRP A 192 2.69 8.86 -16.06
C TRP A 192 3.63 8.50 -14.90
N VAL A 193 4.33 7.37 -15.02
CA VAL A 193 5.27 6.85 -14.02
C VAL A 193 6.69 7.25 -14.41
N GLY A 194 7.34 8.08 -13.60
CA GLY A 194 8.72 8.56 -13.83
C GLY A 194 9.74 7.96 -12.87
N ASP A 195 10.94 8.52 -12.87
CA ASP A 195 12.02 8.15 -11.93
C ASP A 195 11.63 8.43 -10.47
N ASP A 196 10.77 9.42 -10.22
CA ASP A 196 10.24 9.73 -8.90
C ASP A 196 9.42 8.59 -8.28
N GLU A 197 8.78 7.76 -9.12
CA GLU A 197 8.08 6.55 -8.67
C GLU A 197 9.03 5.44 -8.24
N VAL A 198 10.26 5.40 -8.79
CA VAL A 198 11.30 4.48 -8.33
C VAL A 198 11.71 4.85 -6.91
N ASP A 199 11.99 6.13 -6.64
CA ASP A 199 12.37 6.57 -5.30
C ASP A 199 11.25 6.38 -4.28
N LYS A 200 9.99 6.61 -4.67
CA LYS A 200 8.83 6.30 -3.83
C LYS A 200 8.72 4.80 -3.51
N LEU A 201 8.91 3.93 -4.52
CA LEU A 201 8.90 2.48 -4.32
C LEU A 201 9.98 2.06 -3.34
N LEU A 202 11.21 2.55 -3.51
CA LEU A 202 12.33 2.19 -2.63
C LEU A 202 12.16 2.74 -1.22
N SER A 203 11.70 3.99 -1.07
CA SER A 203 11.44 4.59 0.23
C SER A 203 10.34 3.85 1.01
N ARG A 204 9.27 3.42 0.33
CA ARG A 204 8.14 2.70 0.95
C ARG A 204 8.35 1.19 1.03
N GLY A 205 9.27 0.67 0.22
CA GLY A 205 9.72 -0.71 0.18
C GLY A 205 10.86 -1.02 1.16
N ALA A 206 11.52 0.00 1.71
CA ALA A 206 12.68 -0.18 2.56
C ALA A 206 12.38 -1.06 3.78
N GLY A 207 13.24 -2.07 4.01
CA GLY A 207 13.14 -2.98 5.14
C GLY A 207 12.32 -4.24 4.85
N TRP A 208 11.68 -4.37 3.69
CA TRP A 208 10.87 -5.55 3.34
C TRP A 208 10.95 -5.96 1.87
N LEU A 209 11.00 -5.00 0.94
CA LEU A 209 10.91 -5.28 -0.49
C LEU A 209 12.15 -6.00 -1.02
N GLU A 210 13.33 -5.71 -0.48
CA GLU A 210 14.59 -6.34 -0.84
C GLU A 210 14.61 -7.86 -0.54
N HIS A 211 13.88 -8.26 0.51
CA HIS A 211 13.72 -9.64 0.97
C HIS A 211 12.45 -10.32 0.43
N HIS A 212 11.56 -9.59 -0.24
CA HIS A 212 10.29 -10.12 -0.69
C HIS A 212 10.48 -11.10 -1.87
N PRO A 213 9.91 -12.32 -1.84
CA PRO A 213 10.11 -13.34 -2.88
C PRO A 213 9.53 -12.92 -4.25
N ALA A 214 8.55 -12.01 -4.24
CA ALA A 214 7.94 -11.46 -5.45
C ALA A 214 8.46 -10.05 -5.84
N LYS A 215 9.64 -9.62 -5.37
CA LYS A 215 10.15 -8.25 -5.57
C LYS A 215 10.24 -7.84 -7.05
N GLU A 216 10.61 -8.76 -7.95
CA GLU A 216 10.68 -8.50 -9.39
C GLU A 216 9.28 -8.28 -10.00
N LEU A 217 8.27 -8.98 -9.50
CA LEU A 217 6.89 -8.79 -9.91
C LEU A 217 6.35 -7.45 -9.39
N ILE A 218 6.59 -7.15 -8.11
CA ILE A 218 6.20 -5.90 -7.46
C ILE A 218 6.80 -4.72 -8.21
N ALA A 219 8.12 -4.70 -8.43
CA ALA A 219 8.80 -3.61 -9.12
C ALA A 219 8.26 -3.41 -10.54
N ARG A 220 8.03 -4.48 -11.29
CA ARG A 220 7.48 -4.40 -12.66
C ARG A 220 6.08 -3.79 -12.67
N ARG A 221 5.14 -4.33 -11.90
CA ARG A 221 3.74 -3.85 -11.91
C ARG A 221 3.61 -2.46 -11.28
N TYR A 222 4.31 -2.20 -10.18
CA TYR A 222 4.32 -0.88 -9.54
C TYR A 222 4.80 0.21 -10.50
N LEU A 223 5.76 -0.10 -11.36
CA LEU A 223 6.32 0.82 -12.36
C LEU A 223 5.64 0.69 -13.73
N ARG A 224 4.39 0.20 -13.78
CA ARG A 224 3.55 0.07 -14.97
C ARG A 224 4.27 -0.68 -16.11
N ASN A 225 4.94 -1.77 -15.75
CA ASN A 225 5.69 -2.66 -16.66
C ASN A 225 6.78 -1.94 -17.48
N ARG A 226 7.27 -0.78 -17.04
CA ARG A 226 8.41 -0.08 -17.65
C ARG A 226 9.71 -0.79 -17.29
N SER A 227 10.18 -1.64 -18.20
CA SER A 227 11.34 -2.51 -17.96
C SER A 227 12.63 -1.77 -17.57
N VAL A 228 12.81 -0.53 -18.02
CA VAL A 228 13.97 0.32 -17.65
C VAL A 228 13.89 0.74 -16.19
N LEU A 229 12.75 1.31 -15.76
CA LEU A 229 12.53 1.73 -14.38
C LEU A 229 12.56 0.55 -13.41
N ALA A 230 11.92 -0.57 -13.79
CA ALA A 230 11.92 -1.78 -12.97
C ALA A 230 13.33 -2.34 -12.76
N ARG A 231 14.16 -2.35 -13.81
CA ARG A 231 15.58 -2.75 -13.70
C ARG A 231 16.37 -1.78 -12.80
N ALA A 232 16.15 -0.47 -12.95
CA ALA A 232 16.80 0.53 -12.10
C ALA A 232 16.42 0.38 -10.61
N ALA A 233 15.15 0.11 -10.32
CA ALA A 233 14.68 -0.17 -8.96
C ALA A 233 15.31 -1.46 -8.40
N LEU A 234 15.30 -2.56 -9.17
CA LEU A 234 15.84 -3.84 -8.74
C LEU A 234 17.35 -3.78 -8.50
N ALA A 235 18.09 -3.05 -9.33
CA ALA A 235 19.52 -2.84 -9.15
C ALA A 235 19.86 -2.15 -7.81
N ARG A 236 18.96 -1.29 -7.31
CA ARG A 236 19.09 -0.60 -6.01
C ARG A 236 18.57 -1.41 -4.82
N LEU A 237 17.82 -2.49 -5.08
CA LEU A 237 17.33 -3.44 -4.07
C LEU A 237 18.28 -4.61 -3.84
N VAL A 238 19.37 -4.70 -4.61
CA VAL A 238 20.42 -5.69 -4.36
C VAL A 238 20.99 -5.36 -2.98
N PRO A 239 20.88 -6.29 -2.00
CA PRO A 239 21.56 -6.10 -0.74
C PRO A 239 23.03 -5.87 -1.06
N GLU A 240 23.67 -4.85 -0.51
CA GLU A 240 25.13 -4.86 -0.42
C GLU A 240 25.49 -6.13 0.34
N ALA A 241 25.76 -7.20 -0.41
CA ALA A 241 26.40 -8.38 0.14
C ALA A 241 27.66 -7.84 0.77
N THR A 242 27.71 -7.91 2.10
CA THR A 242 28.90 -7.84 2.94
C THR A 242 30.15 -7.75 2.09
N ALA A 243 30.79 -6.58 2.06
CA ALA A 243 32.17 -6.46 1.65
C ALA A 243 32.97 -7.35 2.61
N SER A 244 33.02 -8.65 2.28
CA SER A 244 33.88 -9.62 2.92
C SER A 244 35.27 -9.09 2.67
N GLU A 245 35.94 -8.77 3.77
CA GLU A 245 37.34 -8.39 3.87
C GLU A 245 38.14 -9.10 2.78
N ALA A 246 38.69 -8.32 1.85
CA ALA A 246 39.75 -8.80 0.98
C ALA A 246 40.84 -9.37 1.91
N PRO A 247 41.36 -10.59 1.68
CA PRO A 247 42.48 -11.08 2.46
C PRO A 247 43.61 -10.07 2.31
N ALA A 248 44.10 -9.56 3.44
CA ALA A 248 45.27 -8.70 3.45
C ALA A 248 46.40 -9.42 2.71
N GLU A 249 46.82 -8.88 1.56
CA GLU A 249 48.03 -9.28 0.87
C GLU A 249 49.17 -9.20 1.88
N THR A 250 49.69 -10.35 2.26
CA THR A 250 50.93 -10.45 3.03
C THR A 250 52.04 -9.86 2.15
N ARG A 251 52.37 -8.59 2.36
CA ARG A 251 53.62 -8.01 1.87
C ARG A 251 54.76 -8.79 2.51
N ARG A 252 55.35 -9.72 1.76
CA ARG A 252 56.69 -10.22 2.07
C ARG A 252 57.67 -9.09 1.78
N SER A 253 58.24 -8.52 2.83
CA SER A 253 59.45 -7.71 2.77
C SER A 253 60.62 -8.58 2.28
N PRO A 254 61.49 -8.07 1.39
CA PRO A 254 62.75 -8.73 1.08
C PRO A 254 63.81 -8.28 2.08
N GLU A 255 64.35 -9.21 2.86
CA GLU A 255 65.63 -9.01 3.58
C GLU A 255 66.53 -10.24 3.40
N GLU A 256 67.72 -9.92 2.88
CA GLU A 256 69.02 -10.64 2.79
C GLU A 256 69.17 -11.87 1.88
#